data_AF-A0A7U4JM02-F1
#
_entry.id   AF-A0A7U4JM02-F1
#
_cell.length_a   1.000
_cell.length_b   1.000
_cell.length_c   1.000
_cell.angle_alpha   90.00
_cell.angle_beta   90.00
_cell.angle_gamma   90.00
#
_symmetry.space_group_name_H-M   'P 1'
#
loop_
_entity.id
_entity.type
_entity.pdbx_description
1 polymer ?
#
loop_
_entity_poly.entity_id
_entity_poly.type
_entity_poly.pdbx_seq_one_letter_code
_entity_poly.pdbx_strand_id
1 'polypeptide(L)'
;MCICPNDDIKDNLLLSPSDSGEVARAGRLFTYLASDKTGYCAYSSFSKEEIKETLGSVGIKPGWFEVKSGNYSNKFYMQDDGIISGEYEIEVTRNGINDRDWFGDGYTKDSKFILHGKEYKLDDEGHLNIPKGEGCLMRDLIRIK
;
A
#
# COMPACT_ATOMS: atom_id res chain seq x y z
N MET A 1 -43.49 13.85 -30.88
CA MET A 1 -42.52 14.64 -30.09
C MET A 1 -42.11 13.75 -28.93
N CYS A 2 -40.91 13.18 -28.97
CA CYS A 2 -40.44 12.24 -27.96
C CYS A 2 -40.04 13.00 -26.70
N ILE A 3 -40.56 12.58 -25.55
CA ILE A 3 -40.10 13.03 -24.24
C ILE A 3 -38.92 12.13 -23.89
N CYS A 4 -37.71 12.69 -23.83
CA CYS A 4 -36.54 12.00 -23.32
C CYS A 4 -36.66 11.90 -21.78
N PRO A 5 -36.58 10.71 -21.17
CA PRO A 5 -36.56 10.57 -19.72
C PRO A 5 -35.09 10.66 -19.27
N ASN A 6 -34.56 11.86 -19.03
CA ASN A 6 -33.18 12.02 -18.57
C ASN A 6 -32.95 13.27 -17.69
N ASP A 7 -34.00 13.80 -17.06
CA ASP A 7 -33.90 14.98 -16.18
C ASP A 7 -34.00 14.67 -14.67
N ASP A 8 -33.98 13.40 -14.25
CA ASP A 8 -34.21 13.04 -12.84
C ASP A 8 -32.95 12.96 -11.95
N ILE A 9 -31.75 13.28 -12.46
CA ILE A 9 -30.49 13.17 -11.67
C ILE A 9 -29.94 14.55 -11.24
N LYS A 10 -30.57 15.66 -11.64
CA LYS A 10 -29.99 16.99 -11.44
C LYS A 10 -30.38 17.70 -10.15
N ASP A 11 -31.41 17.26 -9.45
CA ASP A 11 -31.87 17.93 -8.24
C ASP A 11 -31.82 16.98 -7.02
N ASN A 12 -30.95 17.33 -6.07
CA ASN A 12 -30.84 16.83 -4.69
C ASN A 12 -29.81 15.75 -4.34
N LEU A 13 -28.62 15.73 -4.98
CA LEU A 13 -27.44 15.20 -4.27
C LEU A 13 -26.88 16.27 -3.31
N LEU A 14 -27.67 16.64 -2.30
CA LEU A 14 -27.20 17.46 -1.18
C LEU A 14 -26.58 16.53 -0.16
N LEU A 15 -25.25 16.43 -0.18
CA LEU A 15 -24.52 15.74 0.87
C LEU A 15 -24.74 16.45 2.21
N SER A 16 -24.91 15.67 3.28
CA SER A 16 -24.85 16.26 4.60
C SER A 16 -23.47 16.89 4.82
N PRO A 17 -23.32 17.87 5.73
CA PRO A 17 -22.01 18.45 6.02
C PRO A 17 -20.95 17.40 6.39
N SER A 18 -21.34 16.32 7.09
CA SER A 18 -20.44 15.19 7.40
C SER A 18 -20.01 14.46 6.13
N ASP A 19 -20.97 14.08 5.27
CA ASP A 19 -20.65 13.34 4.04
C ASP A 19 -19.79 14.20 3.10
N SER A 20 -20.06 15.51 3.03
CA SER A 20 -19.24 16.45 2.25
C SER A 20 -17.80 16.54 2.79
N GLY A 21 -17.62 16.45 4.11
CA GLY A 21 -16.33 16.45 4.77
C GLY A 21 -15.54 15.17 4.48
N GLU A 22 -16.21 14.02 4.51
CA GLU A 22 -15.62 12.72 4.19
C GLU A 22 -15.19 12.63 2.73
N VAL A 23 -16.05 13.08 1.79
CA VAL A 23 -15.72 13.15 0.36
C VAL A 23 -14.52 14.08 0.12
N ALA A 24 -14.50 15.26 0.76
CA ALA A 24 -13.37 16.18 0.65
C ALA A 24 -12.08 15.57 1.22
N ARG A 25 -12.16 14.83 2.33
CA ARG A 25 -11.03 14.13 2.93
C ARG A 25 -10.47 13.07 1.99
N ALA A 26 -11.34 12.21 1.46
CA ALA A 26 -10.97 11.17 0.49
C ALA A 26 -10.35 11.78 -0.77
N GLY A 27 -10.95 12.83 -1.31
CA GLY A 27 -10.43 13.56 -2.48
C GLY A 27 -9.01 14.09 -2.25
N ARG A 28 -8.72 14.66 -1.07
CA ARG A 28 -7.37 15.13 -0.72
C ARG A 28 -6.37 13.98 -0.64
N LEU A 29 -6.73 12.87 0.01
CA LEU A 29 -5.86 11.70 0.08
C LEU A 29 -5.51 11.18 -1.32
N PHE A 30 -6.49 10.98 -2.19
CA PHE A 30 -6.26 10.52 -3.56
C PHE A 30 -5.46 11.52 -4.40
N THR A 31 -5.63 12.82 -4.16
CA THR A 31 -4.81 13.85 -4.81
C THR A 31 -3.33 13.68 -4.43
N TYR A 32 -3.02 13.50 -3.13
CA TYR A 32 -1.66 13.26 -2.68
C TYR A 32 -1.07 11.97 -3.24
N LEU A 33 -1.82 10.87 -3.19
CA LEU A 33 -1.38 9.59 -3.74
C LEU A 33 -1.16 9.63 -5.26
N ALA A 34 -1.93 10.45 -5.98
CA ALA A 34 -1.75 10.65 -7.42
C ALA A 34 -0.53 11.54 -7.73
N SER A 35 -0.26 12.56 -6.93
CA SER A 35 0.83 13.52 -7.18
C SER A 35 2.20 13.08 -6.65
N ASP A 36 2.23 12.22 -5.63
CA ASP A 36 3.45 11.83 -4.92
C ASP A 36 3.58 10.30 -4.86
N LYS A 37 4.46 9.76 -5.71
CA LYS A 37 4.77 8.32 -5.79
C LYS A 37 5.41 7.72 -4.54
N THR A 38 5.88 8.55 -3.62
CA THR A 38 6.48 8.08 -2.35
C THR A 38 5.42 7.87 -1.27
N GLY A 39 4.27 8.53 -1.38
CA GLY A 39 3.23 8.53 -0.35
C GLY A 39 3.51 9.49 0.81
N TYR A 40 4.61 10.25 0.77
CA TYR A 40 5.02 11.19 1.81
C TYR A 40 3.97 12.28 2.07
N CYS A 41 3.35 12.84 1.04
CA CYS A 41 2.29 13.85 1.21
C CYS A 41 1.07 13.30 1.97
N ALA A 42 0.70 12.04 1.69
CA ALA A 42 -0.39 11.37 2.41
C ALA A 42 0.02 11.09 3.87
N TYR A 43 1.19 10.48 4.09
CA TYR A 43 1.71 10.18 5.43
C TYR A 43 1.90 11.44 6.30
N SER A 44 2.32 12.56 5.72
CA SER A 44 2.55 13.80 6.48
C SER A 44 1.26 14.55 6.83
N SER A 45 0.15 14.25 6.16
CA SER A 45 -1.13 14.97 6.30
C SER A 45 -2.25 14.15 6.95
N PHE A 46 -2.07 12.84 7.08
CA PHE A 46 -3.07 11.91 7.60
C PHE A 46 -2.40 10.92 8.56
N SER A 47 -3.10 10.57 9.64
CA SER A 47 -2.72 9.42 10.46
C SER A 47 -2.85 8.11 9.68
N LYS A 48 -2.14 7.07 10.10
CA LYS A 48 -2.23 5.74 9.46
C LYS A 48 -3.64 5.16 9.58
N GLU A 49 -4.33 5.43 10.68
CA GLU A 49 -5.72 5.05 10.89
C GLU A 49 -6.64 5.76 9.89
N GLU A 50 -6.50 7.08 9.70
CA GLU A 50 -7.29 7.83 8.72
C GLU A 50 -7.01 7.37 7.28
N ILE A 51 -5.76 7.06 6.94
CA ILE A 51 -5.41 6.50 5.62
C ILE A 51 -6.14 5.17 5.44
N LYS A 52 -6.04 4.26 6.40
CA LYS A 52 -6.68 2.95 6.35
C LYS A 52 -8.20 3.04 6.23
N GLU A 53 -8.83 3.89 7.04
CA GLU A 53 -10.28 4.09 7.02
C GLU A 53 -10.74 4.70 5.68
N THR A 54 -10.03 5.72 5.21
CA THR A 54 -10.39 6.41 3.95
C THR A 54 -10.23 5.48 2.75
N LEU A 55 -9.10 4.76 2.65
CA LEU A 55 -8.88 3.78 1.57
C LEU A 55 -9.86 2.60 1.69
N GLY A 56 -10.13 2.14 2.91
CA GLY A 56 -11.13 1.11 3.19
C GLY A 56 -12.55 1.50 2.77
N SER A 57 -12.93 2.77 2.95
CA SER A 57 -14.25 3.29 2.58
C SER A 57 -14.55 3.19 1.08
N VAL A 58 -13.49 3.18 0.24
CA VAL A 58 -13.61 2.98 -1.21
C VAL A 58 -13.26 1.57 -1.66
N GLY A 59 -13.12 0.62 -0.72
CA GLY A 59 -12.89 -0.79 -0.99
C GLY A 59 -11.43 -1.21 -1.16
N ILE A 60 -10.45 -0.32 -0.91
CA ILE A 60 -9.03 -0.66 -0.93
C ILE A 60 -8.65 -1.35 0.39
N LYS A 61 -8.03 -2.53 0.28
CA LYS A 61 -7.60 -3.36 1.41
C LYS A 61 -6.08 -3.36 1.53
N PRO A 62 -5.51 -3.78 2.68
CA PRO A 62 -4.08 -4.01 2.79
C PRO A 62 -3.55 -4.89 1.65
N GLY A 63 -2.35 -4.58 1.18
CA GLY A 63 -1.75 -5.13 -0.04
C GLY A 63 -1.45 -4.06 -1.09
N TRP A 64 -1.18 -4.52 -2.31
CA TRP A 64 -0.90 -3.65 -3.44
C TRP A 64 -2.16 -2.98 -3.97
N PHE A 65 -2.06 -1.67 -4.23
CA PHE A 65 -3.07 -0.91 -4.94
C PHE A 65 -2.41 0.13 -5.86
N GLU A 66 -3.19 0.64 -6.80
CA GLU A 66 -2.72 1.60 -7.80
C GLU A 66 -3.69 2.78 -7.88
N VAL A 67 -3.15 3.99 -7.86
CA VAL A 67 -3.88 5.24 -8.03
C VAL A 67 -3.58 5.80 -9.41
N LYS A 68 -4.63 5.92 -10.23
CA LYS A 68 -4.56 6.47 -11.59
C LYS A 68 -5.26 7.83 -11.65
N SER A 69 -4.58 8.83 -12.18
CA SER A 69 -5.16 10.16 -12.40
C SER A 69 -4.58 10.76 -13.68
N GLY A 70 -5.40 10.83 -14.74
CA GLY A 70 -4.91 11.22 -16.07
C GLY A 70 -3.76 10.33 -16.53
N ASN A 71 -2.58 10.92 -16.75
CA ASN A 71 -1.36 10.21 -17.16
C ASN A 71 -0.52 9.68 -15.98
N TYR A 72 -0.92 9.94 -14.74
CA TYR A 72 -0.21 9.47 -13.55
C TYR A 72 -0.73 8.09 -13.13
N SER A 73 0.20 7.19 -12.79
CA SER A 73 -0.08 5.85 -12.27
C SER A 73 0.92 5.56 -11.16
N ASN A 74 0.49 5.68 -9.91
CA ASN A 74 1.35 5.43 -8.74
C ASN A 74 0.88 4.17 -8.04
N LYS A 75 1.82 3.26 -7.78
CA LYS A 75 1.56 1.99 -7.13
C LYS A 75 2.13 1.99 -5.73
N PHE A 76 1.33 1.50 -4.79
CA PHE A 76 1.62 1.53 -3.37
C PHE A 76 1.32 0.18 -2.73
N TYR A 77 2.03 -0.12 -1.66
CA TYR A 77 1.73 -1.24 -0.78
C TYR A 77 1.21 -0.69 0.55
N MET A 78 -0.03 -1.04 0.92
CA MET A 78 -0.62 -0.70 2.22
C MET A 78 -0.48 -1.86 3.19
N GLN A 79 0.00 -1.58 4.39
CA GLN A 79 0.08 -2.56 5.48
C GLN A 79 -1.22 -2.62 6.28
N ASP A 80 -1.36 -3.65 7.12
CA ASP A 80 -2.55 -3.85 7.94
C ASP A 80 -2.84 -2.70 8.91
N ASP A 81 -1.83 -1.92 9.28
CA ASP A 81 -1.98 -0.76 10.16
C ASP A 81 -2.21 0.56 9.41
N GLY A 82 -2.30 0.54 8.08
CA GLY A 82 -2.57 1.71 7.25
C GLY A 82 -1.33 2.45 6.74
N ILE A 83 -0.13 2.00 7.10
CA ILE A 83 1.09 2.57 6.52
C ILE A 83 1.18 2.20 5.05
N ILE A 84 1.43 3.20 4.21
CA ILE A 84 1.63 3.05 2.77
C ILE A 84 3.10 3.28 2.43
N SER A 85 3.61 2.47 1.52
CA SER A 85 4.94 2.62 0.94
C SER A 85 4.84 2.62 -0.58
N GLY A 86 5.60 3.49 -1.24
CA GLY A 86 5.70 3.51 -2.70
C GLY A 86 6.38 2.25 -3.23
N GLU A 87 6.03 1.83 -4.46
CA GLU A 87 6.59 0.62 -5.09
C GLU A 87 8.13 0.58 -5.08
N TYR A 88 8.78 1.72 -5.32
CA TYR A 88 10.24 1.81 -5.30
C TYR A 88 10.83 1.41 -3.93
N GLU A 89 10.25 1.88 -2.83
CA GLU A 89 10.73 1.58 -1.47
C GLU A 89 10.62 0.09 -1.16
N ILE A 90 9.48 -0.51 -1.53
CA ILE A 90 9.25 -1.95 -1.34
C ILE A 90 10.26 -2.77 -2.14
N GLU A 91 10.48 -2.42 -3.40
CA GLU A 91 11.41 -3.17 -4.26
C GLU A 91 12.88 -2.99 -3.82
N VAL A 92 13.28 -1.80 -3.38
CA VAL A 92 14.62 -1.56 -2.82
C VAL A 92 14.81 -2.35 -1.54
N THR A 93 13.82 -2.35 -0.64
CA THR A 93 13.90 -3.12 0.61
C THR A 93 13.97 -4.61 0.36
N ARG A 94 13.16 -5.12 -0.58
CA ARG A 94 13.21 -6.52 -1.03
C ARG A 94 14.58 -6.90 -1.57
N ASN A 95 15.16 -6.07 -2.44
CA ASN A 95 16.51 -6.30 -2.97
C ASN A 95 17.53 -6.34 -1.82
N GLY A 96 17.49 -5.38 -0.90
CA GLY A 96 18.41 -5.35 0.25
C GLY A 96 18.26 -6.57 1.18
N ILE A 97 17.07 -7.14 1.31
CA ILE A 97 16.84 -8.39 2.05
C ILE A 97 17.42 -9.60 1.33
N ASN A 98 17.30 -9.64 0.01
CA ASN A 98 17.86 -10.72 -0.80
C ASN A 98 19.38 -10.64 -0.89
N ASP A 99 19.96 -9.45 -0.97
CA ASP A 99 21.41 -9.24 -1.07
C ASP A 99 22.15 -9.43 0.27
N ARG A 100 21.42 -9.53 1.38
CA ARG A 100 21.98 -9.72 2.72
C ARG A 100 22.51 -11.14 2.89
N ASP A 101 23.76 -11.27 3.35
CA ASP A 101 24.35 -12.52 3.81
C ASP A 101 23.80 -12.88 5.20
N TRP A 102 22.79 -13.75 5.24
CA TRP A 102 22.16 -14.15 6.50
C TRP A 102 23.01 -15.17 7.28
N PHE A 103 23.90 -15.92 6.63
CA PHE A 103 24.84 -16.79 7.34
C PHE A 103 25.87 -15.96 8.10
N GLY A 104 26.37 -14.87 7.51
CA GLY A 104 27.20 -13.87 8.18
C GLY A 104 26.53 -13.25 9.41
N ASP A 105 25.21 -13.08 9.38
CA ASP A 105 24.39 -12.61 10.52
C ASP A 105 24.12 -13.72 11.58
N GLY A 106 24.67 -14.92 11.38
CA GLY A 106 24.57 -16.06 12.28
C GLY A 106 23.21 -16.75 12.26
N TYR A 107 22.53 -16.75 11.11
CA TYR A 107 21.41 -17.65 10.82
C TYR A 107 21.93 -18.93 10.13
N THR A 108 21.09 -19.94 10.03
CA THR A 108 21.44 -21.23 9.43
C THR A 108 20.34 -21.68 8.45
N LYS A 109 20.58 -22.80 7.76
CA LYS A 109 19.58 -23.46 6.92
C LYS A 109 18.30 -23.85 7.65
N ASP A 110 18.39 -24.07 8.95
CA ASP A 110 17.26 -24.44 9.81
C ASP A 110 16.52 -23.22 10.37
N SER A 111 17.10 -22.02 10.24
CA SER A 111 16.47 -20.77 10.63
C SER A 111 15.25 -20.48 9.75
N LYS A 112 14.22 -19.88 10.36
CA LYS A 112 12.95 -19.58 9.68
C LYS A 112 12.80 -18.09 9.46
N PHE A 113 12.41 -17.75 8.23
CA PHE A 113 12.07 -16.39 7.84
C PHE A 113 10.62 -16.37 7.40
N ILE A 114 9.79 -15.57 8.08
CA ILE A 114 8.36 -15.53 7.81
C ILE A 114 7.99 -14.11 7.41
N LEU A 115 7.47 -13.95 6.20
CA LEU A 115 6.96 -12.69 5.67
C LEU A 115 5.48 -12.89 5.34
N HIS A 116 4.60 -12.12 6.00
CA HIS A 116 3.15 -12.20 5.79
C HIS A 116 2.58 -13.63 5.91
N GLY A 117 3.11 -14.43 6.85
CA GLY A 117 2.71 -15.82 7.08
C GLY A 117 3.31 -16.84 6.11
N LYS A 118 4.08 -16.41 5.10
CA LYS A 118 4.80 -17.27 4.17
C LYS A 118 6.23 -17.47 4.65
N GLU A 119 6.64 -18.74 4.75
CA GLU A 119 8.01 -19.11 5.11
C GLU A 119 8.94 -19.04 3.89
N TYR A 120 10.10 -18.43 4.08
CA TYR A 120 11.21 -18.35 3.14
C TYR A 120 12.41 -19.03 3.76
N LYS A 121 13.18 -19.74 2.94
CA LYS A 121 14.37 -20.48 3.36
C LYS A 121 15.61 -19.88 2.70
N LEU A 122 16.73 -19.97 3.40
CA LEU A 122 18.01 -19.58 2.86
C LEU A 122 18.47 -20.60 1.80
N ASP A 123 18.96 -20.08 0.66
CA ASP A 123 19.72 -20.86 -0.32
C ASP A 123 21.11 -21.24 0.21
N ASP A 124 21.91 -21.93 -0.60
CA ASP A 124 23.20 -22.49 -0.17
C ASP A 124 24.24 -21.40 0.11
N GLU A 125 23.96 -20.18 -0.34
CA GLU A 125 24.75 -18.97 -0.19
C GLU A 125 24.26 -18.09 0.98
N GLY A 126 23.09 -18.39 1.56
CA GLY A 126 22.57 -17.68 2.72
C GLY A 126 21.60 -16.55 2.39
N HIS A 127 20.83 -16.65 1.30
CA HIS A 127 19.90 -15.62 0.81
C HIS A 127 18.44 -16.12 0.69
N LEU A 128 17.46 -15.20 0.87
CA LEU A 128 16.02 -15.54 0.95
C LEU A 128 15.27 -15.60 -0.39
N ASN A 129 15.84 -15.07 -1.46
CA ASN A 129 15.26 -15.09 -2.81
C ASN A 129 13.78 -14.69 -2.88
N ILE A 130 13.39 -13.63 -2.16
CA ILE A 130 12.03 -13.11 -2.14
C ILE A 130 11.66 -12.59 -3.55
N PRO A 131 10.54 -13.06 -4.14
CA PRO A 131 10.18 -12.73 -5.51
C PRO A 131 9.72 -11.28 -5.66
N LYS A 132 9.93 -10.74 -6.86
CA LYS A 132 9.45 -9.39 -7.24
C LYS A 132 7.94 -9.25 -7.03
N GLY A 133 7.50 -8.08 -6.57
CA GLY A 133 6.09 -7.82 -6.30
C GLY A 133 5.58 -8.41 -4.98
N GLU A 134 6.42 -9.08 -4.19
CA GLU A 134 6.08 -9.38 -2.81
C GLU A 134 6.16 -8.08 -1.99
N GLY A 135 5.09 -7.73 -1.28
CA GLY A 135 5.16 -6.64 -0.30
C GLY A 135 6.18 -7.02 0.76
N CYS A 136 7.26 -6.26 0.87
CA CYS A 136 8.39 -6.67 1.68
C CYS A 136 9.03 -5.46 2.35
N LEU A 137 8.87 -5.38 3.67
CA LEU A 137 9.63 -4.48 4.52
C LEU A 137 10.41 -5.29 5.54
N MET A 138 11.60 -4.81 5.91
CA MET A 138 12.47 -5.47 6.88
C MET A 138 11.81 -5.64 8.26
N ARG A 139 10.85 -4.77 8.58
CA ARG A 139 10.07 -4.79 9.84
C ARG A 139 9.03 -5.91 9.88
N ASP A 140 8.56 -6.37 8.71
CA ASP A 140 7.54 -7.41 8.58
C ASP A 140 8.16 -8.81 8.48
N LEU A 141 9.48 -8.88 8.27
CA LEU A 141 10.23 -10.12 8.20
C LEU A 141 10.54 -10.65 9.61
N ILE A 142 9.78 -11.65 10.04
CA ILE A 142 10.04 -12.41 11.26
C ILE A 142 11.23 -13.34 11.01
N ARG A 143 12.18 -13.36 11.95
CA ARG A 143 13.42 -14.12 11.86
C ARG A 143 13.57 -14.98 13.12
N ILE A 144 13.69 -16.28 12.94
CA ILE A 144 13.83 -17.26 14.03
C ILE A 144 15.12 -18.03 13.75
N LYS A 145 16.05 -18.01 14.70
CA LYS A 145 17.33 -18.70 14.57
C LYS A 145 17.18 -20.22 14.67
#